data_AF-A0A4R8WI34-F1
#
_entry.id   AF-A0A4R8WI34-F1
#
_cell.length_a   1.000
_cell.length_b   1.000
_cell.length_c   1.000
_cell.angle_alpha   90.00
_cell.angle_beta   90.00
_cell.angle_gamma   90.00
#
_symmetry.space_group_name_H-M   'P 1'
#
loop_
_entity.id
_entity.type
_entity.pdbx_description
1 polymer ?
#
loop_
_entity_poly.entity_id
_entity_poly.type
_entity_poly.pdbx_seq_one_letter_code
_entity_poly.pdbx_strand_id
1 'polypeptide(L)'
;MDIVTVLSTLLASLPTLITAVAGVGAYFLGGLNERKRDERAMAREEAARQGKRAEDLERERHEFQLANLLKLQESLRKVTRSAVLSVIADQRSVAATGTFTFAPSEIDVGAFENTIRFIRLVERVTNDELRQTLNEFGSHLGTLSLPPMNWADLTKEASERILNARFSGLAPRSKHIAELLGLHLREELNRRDSR
;
A
#
# COMPACT_ATOMS: atom_id res chain seq x y z
N MET A 1 -47.48 -42.90 67.05
CA MET A 1 -47.08 -42.84 65.64
C MET A 1 -45.92 -43.80 65.50
N ASP A 2 -46.13 -44.95 64.84
CA ASP A 2 -45.18 -46.07 64.87
C ASP A 2 -43.95 -45.79 64.03
N ILE A 3 -42.78 -46.11 64.57
CA ILE A 3 -41.48 -45.98 63.89
C ILE A 3 -41.49 -46.73 62.55
N VAL A 4 -42.23 -47.84 62.47
CA VAL A 4 -42.38 -48.67 61.27
C VAL A 4 -43.18 -47.97 60.16
N THR A 5 -44.25 -47.25 60.49
CA THR A 5 -45.04 -46.51 59.50
C THR A 5 -44.24 -45.34 58.94
N VAL A 6 -43.52 -44.60 59.80
CA VAL A 6 -42.63 -43.49 59.40
C VAL A 6 -41.53 -43.99 58.46
N LEU A 7 -40.87 -45.11 58.79
CA LEU A 7 -39.79 -45.68 57.98
C LEU A 7 -40.28 -46.14 56.59
N SER A 8 -41.47 -46.74 56.54
CA SER A 8 -42.07 -47.21 55.28
C SER A 8 -42.46 -46.06 54.33
N THR A 9 -43.01 -44.96 54.86
CA THR A 9 -43.31 -43.76 54.07
C THR A 9 -42.06 -43.05 53.57
N LEU A 10 -40.98 -43.06 54.37
CA LEU A 10 -39.72 -42.44 54.00
C LEU A 10 -39.03 -43.22 52.87
N LEU A 11 -39.02 -44.55 52.96
CA LEU A 11 -38.54 -45.45 51.90
C LEU A 11 -39.37 -45.39 50.61
N ALA A 12 -40.70 -45.23 50.71
CA ALA A 12 -41.57 -45.11 49.54
C ALA A 12 -41.43 -43.76 48.81
N SER A 13 -41.04 -42.69 49.51
CA SER A 13 -40.81 -41.35 48.94
C SER A 13 -39.42 -41.16 48.32
N LEU A 14 -38.48 -42.05 48.63
CA LEU A 14 -37.07 -42.01 48.22
C LEU A 14 -36.87 -42.01 46.69
N PRO A 15 -37.56 -42.85 45.89
CA PRO A 15 -37.45 -42.82 44.43
C PRO A 15 -37.91 -41.50 43.84
N THR A 16 -39.00 -40.93 44.36
CA THR A 16 -39.55 -39.64 43.90
C THR A 16 -38.60 -38.49 44.19
N LEU A 17 -37.95 -38.52 45.36
CA LEU A 17 -36.95 -37.53 45.76
C LEU A 17 -35.68 -37.64 44.90
N ILE A 18 -35.22 -38.86 44.60
CA ILE A 18 -34.10 -39.12 43.69
C ILE A 18 -34.41 -38.62 42.28
N THR A 19 -35.61 -38.91 41.73
CA THR A 19 -36.00 -38.45 40.39
C THR A 19 -36.14 -36.93 40.33
N ALA A 20 -36.66 -36.29 41.38
CA ALA A 20 -36.76 -34.83 41.46
C ALA A 20 -35.37 -34.17 41.50
N VAL A 21 -34.45 -34.68 42.34
CA VAL A 21 -33.07 -34.17 42.43
C VAL A 21 -32.29 -34.44 41.14
N ALA A 22 -32.46 -35.62 40.53
CA ALA A 22 -31.83 -35.95 39.25
C ALA A 22 -32.37 -35.08 38.10
N GLY A 23 -33.68 -34.81 38.07
CA GLY A 23 -34.29 -33.92 37.07
C GLY A 23 -33.81 -32.48 37.18
N VAL A 24 -33.70 -31.95 38.40
CA VAL A 24 -33.14 -30.62 38.66
C VAL A 24 -31.66 -30.58 38.28
N GLY A 25 -30.87 -31.58 38.68
CA GLY A 25 -29.45 -31.68 38.31
C GLY A 25 -29.22 -31.77 36.80
N ALA A 26 -30.02 -32.57 36.09
CA ALA A 26 -29.95 -32.70 34.63
C ALA A 26 -30.31 -31.39 33.91
N TYR A 27 -31.32 -30.65 34.41
CA TYR A 27 -31.69 -29.34 33.87
C TYR A 27 -30.56 -28.30 34.05
N PHE A 28 -29.94 -28.24 35.22
CA PHE A 28 -28.79 -27.35 35.47
C PHE A 28 -27.57 -27.73 34.61
N LEU A 29 -27.25 -29.02 34.49
CA LEU A 29 -26.15 -29.49 33.64
C LEU A 29 -26.43 -29.23 32.15
N GLY A 30 -27.67 -29.41 31.71
CA GLY A 30 -28.11 -29.06 30.35
C GLY A 30 -27.92 -27.56 30.08
N GLY A 31 -28.36 -26.70 30.99
CA GLY A 31 -28.18 -25.24 30.87
C GLY A 31 -26.70 -24.80 30.85
N LEU A 32 -25.83 -25.44 31.64
CA LEU A 32 -24.39 -25.16 31.61
C LEU A 32 -23.74 -25.62 30.30
N ASN A 33 -24.19 -26.73 29.72
CA ASN A 33 -23.68 -27.23 28.45
C ASN A 33 -24.12 -26.34 27.28
N GLU A 34 -25.39 -25.90 27.25
CA GLU A 34 -25.90 -24.97 26.25
C GLU A 34 -25.14 -23.63 26.30
N ARG A 35 -24.93 -23.06 27.50
CA ARG A 35 -24.11 -21.86 27.67
C ARG A 35 -22.69 -22.01 27.14
N LYS A 36 -22.00 -23.12 27.48
CA LYS A 36 -20.66 -23.41 26.93
C LYS A 36 -20.66 -23.63 25.43
N ARG A 37 -21.77 -24.10 24.85
CA ARG A 37 -21.92 -24.27 23.41
C ARG A 37 -22.09 -22.92 22.73
N ASP A 38 -22.92 -22.04 23.30
CA ASP A 38 -23.15 -20.69 22.81
C ASP A 38 -21.89 -19.83 22.90
N GLU A 39 -21.15 -19.89 24.02
CA GLU A 39 -19.86 -19.22 24.17
C GLU A 39 -18.85 -19.66 23.09
N ARG A 40 -18.76 -20.96 22.82
CA ARG A 40 -17.90 -21.50 21.76
C ARG A 40 -18.38 -21.08 20.36
N ALA A 41 -19.69 -21.01 20.14
CA ALA A 41 -20.26 -20.56 18.88
C ALA A 41 -19.96 -19.07 18.64
N MET A 42 -20.18 -18.22 19.64
CA MET A 42 -19.86 -16.78 19.60
C MET A 42 -18.36 -16.55 19.38
N ALA A 43 -17.49 -17.27 20.09
CA ALA A 43 -16.04 -17.14 19.91
C ALA A 43 -15.58 -17.52 18.49
N ARG A 44 -16.16 -18.57 17.89
CA ARG A 44 -15.88 -18.94 16.50
C ARG A 44 -16.40 -17.91 15.52
N GLU A 45 -17.59 -17.37 15.75
CA GLU A 45 -18.17 -16.34 14.89
C GLU A 45 -17.33 -15.05 14.96
N GLU A 46 -16.87 -14.66 16.15
CA GLU A 46 -15.99 -13.51 16.32
C GLU A 46 -14.64 -13.72 15.65
N ALA A 47 -14.02 -14.89 15.80
CA ALA A 47 -12.79 -15.25 15.10
C ALA A 47 -12.98 -15.23 13.57
N ALA A 48 -14.10 -15.75 13.06
CA ALA A 48 -14.44 -15.73 11.64
C ALA A 48 -14.64 -14.30 11.12
N ARG A 49 -15.31 -13.43 11.89
CA ARG A 49 -15.48 -12.01 11.56
C ARG A 49 -14.14 -11.28 11.54
N GLN A 50 -13.25 -11.55 12.49
CA GLN A 50 -11.90 -10.97 12.53
C GLN A 50 -11.06 -11.44 11.33
N GLY A 51 -11.08 -12.74 11.02
CA GLY A 51 -10.43 -13.29 9.84
C GLY A 51 -10.92 -12.64 8.55
N LYS A 52 -12.24 -12.56 8.36
CA LYS A 52 -12.84 -11.91 7.20
C LYS A 52 -12.44 -10.43 7.07
N ARG A 53 -12.45 -9.68 8.18
CA ARG A 53 -12.00 -8.27 8.17
C ARG A 53 -10.54 -8.14 7.78
N ALA A 54 -9.68 -9.03 8.24
CA ALA A 54 -8.26 -9.02 7.87
C ALA A 54 -8.07 -9.30 6.37
N GLU A 55 -8.80 -10.29 5.83
CA GLU A 55 -8.79 -10.61 4.39
C GLU A 55 -9.30 -9.45 3.53
N ASP A 56 -10.39 -8.79 3.95
CA ASP A 56 -10.95 -7.64 3.25
C ASP A 56 -9.97 -6.45 3.26
N LEU A 57 -9.36 -6.13 4.40
CA LEU A 57 -8.33 -5.08 4.50
C LEU A 57 -7.10 -5.39 3.64
N GLU A 58 -6.68 -6.65 3.58
CA GLU A 58 -5.55 -7.05 2.74
C GLU A 58 -5.89 -6.91 1.25
N ARG A 59 -7.13 -7.27 0.86
CA ARG A 59 -7.63 -7.08 -0.51
C ARG A 59 -7.65 -5.59 -0.87
N GLU A 60 -8.19 -4.74 -0.01
CA GLU A 60 -8.22 -3.28 -0.21
C GLU A 60 -6.82 -2.70 -0.37
N ARG A 61 -5.86 -3.10 0.49
CA ARG A 61 -4.47 -2.68 0.39
C ARG A 61 -3.83 -3.09 -0.94
N HIS A 62 -4.07 -4.33 -1.35
CA HIS A 62 -3.56 -4.86 -2.61
C HIS A 62 -4.13 -4.08 -3.81
N GLU A 63 -5.45 -3.90 -3.88
CA GLU A 63 -6.12 -3.14 -4.94
C GLU A 63 -5.65 -1.68 -5.01
N PHE A 64 -5.51 -1.05 -3.85
CA PHE A 64 -4.97 0.30 -3.73
C PHE A 64 -3.55 0.39 -4.29
N GLN A 65 -2.67 -0.53 -3.89
CA GLN A 65 -1.28 -0.53 -4.31
C GLN A 65 -1.15 -0.80 -5.81
N LEU A 66 -1.91 -1.76 -6.35
CA LEU A 66 -1.93 -2.04 -7.79
C LEU A 66 -2.37 -0.81 -8.60
N ALA A 67 -3.47 -0.16 -8.18
CA ALA A 67 -3.95 1.05 -8.84
C ALA A 67 -2.95 2.21 -8.74
N ASN A 68 -2.23 2.32 -7.61
CA ASN A 68 -1.19 3.32 -7.41
C ASN A 68 0.01 3.08 -8.34
N LEU A 69 0.52 1.85 -8.42
CA LEU A 69 1.67 1.50 -9.27
C LEU A 69 1.38 1.71 -10.76
N LEU A 70 0.17 1.39 -11.21
CA LEU A 70 -0.26 1.67 -12.60
C LEU A 70 -0.25 3.17 -12.92
N LYS A 71 -0.81 3.99 -12.03
CA LYS A 71 -0.79 5.46 -12.16
C LYS A 71 0.64 6.00 -12.12
N LEU A 72 1.48 5.42 -11.27
CA LEU A 72 2.87 5.81 -11.13
C LEU A 72 3.66 5.51 -12.42
N GLN A 73 3.38 4.41 -13.12
CA GLN A 73 4.02 4.09 -14.40
C GLN A 73 3.69 5.12 -15.49
N GLU A 74 2.42 5.55 -15.56
CA GLU A 74 2.02 6.63 -16.46
C GLU A 74 2.69 7.95 -16.08
N SER A 75 2.68 8.30 -14.79
CA SER A 75 3.29 9.53 -14.29
C SER A 75 4.81 9.57 -14.51
N LEU A 76 5.49 8.44 -14.33
CA LEU A 76 6.92 8.27 -14.61
C LEU A 76 7.24 8.60 -16.07
N ARG A 77 6.46 8.07 -17.01
CA ARG A 77 6.65 8.37 -18.44
C ARG A 77 6.45 9.85 -18.75
N LYS A 78 5.44 10.48 -18.15
CA LYS A 78 5.16 11.90 -18.35
C LYS A 78 6.27 12.79 -17.78
N VAL A 79 6.69 12.55 -16.55
CA VAL A 79 7.74 13.37 -15.91
C VAL A 79 9.11 13.17 -16.59
N THR A 80 9.47 11.95 -16.99
CA THR A 80 10.69 11.71 -17.78
C THR A 80 10.63 12.45 -19.11
N ARG A 81 9.48 12.42 -19.81
CA ARG A 81 9.31 13.15 -21.07
C ARG A 81 9.45 14.66 -20.87
N SER A 82 8.84 15.22 -19.82
CA SER A 82 8.99 16.64 -19.48
C SER A 82 10.45 17.02 -19.20
N ALA A 83 11.19 16.18 -18.48
CA ALA A 83 12.62 16.42 -18.23
C ALA A 83 13.45 16.36 -19.52
N VAL A 84 13.20 15.40 -20.41
CA VAL A 84 13.85 15.35 -21.74
C VAL A 84 13.57 16.62 -22.54
N LEU A 85 12.32 17.07 -22.57
CA LEU A 85 11.94 18.30 -23.29
C LEU A 85 12.62 19.54 -22.71
N SER A 86 12.79 19.59 -21.38
CA SER A 86 13.51 20.68 -20.70
C SER A 86 14.98 20.70 -21.10
N VAL A 87 15.65 19.54 -21.10
CA VAL A 87 17.06 19.43 -21.54
C VAL A 87 17.22 19.80 -23.02
N ILE A 88 16.27 19.41 -23.89
CA ILE A 88 16.28 19.81 -25.31
C ILE A 88 16.08 21.32 -25.48
N ALA A 89 15.22 21.94 -24.66
CA ALA A 89 15.03 23.38 -24.65
C ALA A 89 16.32 24.10 -24.24
N ASP A 90 16.99 23.64 -23.18
CA ASP A 90 18.29 24.17 -22.76
C ASP A 90 19.35 24.02 -23.86
N GLN A 91 19.42 22.86 -24.53
CA GLN A 91 20.33 22.64 -25.66
C GLN A 91 20.09 23.65 -26.79
N ARG A 92 18.82 23.92 -27.14
CA ARG A 92 18.48 24.92 -28.15
C ARG A 92 18.89 26.33 -27.72
N SER A 93 18.68 26.67 -26.45
CA SER A 93 19.11 27.96 -25.89
C SER A 93 20.62 28.13 -25.97
N VAL A 94 21.39 27.15 -25.48
CA VAL A 94 22.86 27.20 -25.47
C VAL A 94 23.40 27.23 -26.90
N ALA A 95 22.79 26.51 -27.84
CA ALA A 95 23.18 26.56 -29.25
C ALA A 95 22.95 27.94 -29.87
N ALA A 96 21.85 28.61 -29.53
CA ALA A 96 21.47 29.90 -30.10
C ALA A 96 22.15 31.11 -29.44
N THR A 97 22.30 31.09 -28.12
CA THR A 97 22.73 32.26 -27.30
C THR A 97 24.06 32.05 -26.57
N GLY A 98 24.55 30.82 -26.52
CA GLY A 98 25.72 30.45 -25.72
C GLY A 98 25.44 30.27 -24.22
N THR A 99 24.23 30.57 -23.76
CA THR A 99 23.85 30.53 -22.33
C THR A 99 22.57 29.72 -22.08
N PHE A 100 22.35 29.32 -20.83
CA PHE A 100 21.07 28.76 -20.40
C PHE A 100 19.99 29.85 -20.37
N THR A 101 18.77 29.52 -20.77
CA THR A 101 17.59 30.37 -20.55
C THR A 101 16.51 29.53 -19.90
N PHE A 102 15.60 30.16 -19.16
CA PHE A 102 14.43 29.45 -18.65
C PHE A 102 13.60 28.86 -19.79
N ALA A 103 13.01 27.69 -19.53
CA ALA A 103 12.12 27.04 -20.49
C ALA A 103 10.87 27.91 -20.75
N PRO A 104 10.24 27.79 -21.93
CA PRO A 104 8.95 28.41 -22.21
C PRO A 104 7.90 28.04 -21.16
N SER A 105 7.04 28.99 -20.79
CA SER A 105 6.07 28.86 -19.69
C SER A 105 5.13 27.65 -19.81
N GLU A 106 4.78 27.25 -21.02
CA GLU A 106 3.90 26.11 -21.28
C GLU A 106 4.58 24.77 -20.97
N ILE A 107 5.89 24.66 -21.20
CA ILE A 107 6.68 23.48 -20.84
C ILE A 107 6.82 23.41 -19.31
N ASP A 108 7.00 24.56 -18.67
CA ASP A 108 7.20 24.68 -17.23
C ASP A 108 5.96 24.26 -16.42
N VAL A 109 4.76 24.76 -16.77
CA VAL A 109 3.51 24.42 -16.06
C VAL A 109 3.20 22.92 -16.16
N GLY A 110 3.27 22.34 -17.36
CA GLY A 110 3.01 20.91 -17.54
C GLY A 110 4.05 20.02 -16.86
N ALA A 111 5.33 20.43 -16.87
CA ALA A 111 6.39 19.71 -16.16
C ALA A 111 6.19 19.76 -14.64
N PHE A 112 5.81 20.91 -14.10
CA PHE A 112 5.50 21.09 -12.69
C PHE A 112 4.34 20.20 -12.25
N GLU A 113 3.21 20.23 -12.96
CA GLU A 113 2.05 19.39 -12.63
C GLU A 113 2.36 17.89 -12.67
N ASN A 114 3.11 17.46 -13.69
CA ASN A 114 3.56 16.06 -13.80
C ASN A 114 4.47 15.67 -12.63
N THR A 115 5.34 16.57 -12.19
CA THR A 115 6.25 16.35 -11.07
C THR A 115 5.49 16.24 -9.74
N ILE A 116 4.56 17.16 -9.46
CA ILE A 116 3.71 17.11 -8.26
C ILE A 116 2.87 15.83 -8.25
N ARG A 117 2.30 15.44 -9.40
CA ARG A 117 1.56 14.18 -9.52
C ARG A 117 2.45 12.97 -9.22
N PHE A 118 3.66 12.95 -9.77
CA PHE A 118 4.62 11.88 -9.52
C PHE A 118 4.94 11.77 -8.02
N ILE A 119 5.33 12.87 -7.37
CA ILE A 119 5.64 12.90 -5.93
C ILE A 119 4.47 12.36 -5.09
N ARG A 120 3.25 12.83 -5.36
CA ARG A 120 2.05 12.35 -4.62
C ARG A 120 1.79 10.85 -4.77
N LEU A 121 2.14 10.26 -5.91
CA LEU A 121 2.01 8.82 -6.15
C LEU A 121 3.13 8.03 -5.47
N VAL A 122 4.35 8.58 -5.44
CA VAL A 122 5.50 7.99 -4.75
C VAL A 122 5.24 7.88 -3.24
N GLU A 123 4.69 8.92 -2.61
CA GLU A 123 4.35 8.91 -1.18
C GLU A 123 3.33 7.83 -0.79
N ARG A 124 2.57 7.30 -1.76
CA ARG A 124 1.58 6.23 -1.55
C ARG A 124 2.16 4.83 -1.74
N VAL A 125 3.42 4.71 -2.15
CA VAL A 125 4.09 3.43 -2.33
C VAL A 125 4.37 2.82 -0.95
N THR A 126 3.92 1.59 -0.76
CA THR A 126 4.08 0.83 0.49
C THR A 126 5.46 0.20 0.66
N ASN A 127 6.16 -0.12 -0.43
CA ASN A 127 7.52 -0.62 -0.39
C ASN A 127 8.52 0.54 -0.19
N ASP A 128 9.23 0.54 0.94
CA ASP A 128 10.12 1.63 1.34
C ASP A 128 11.32 1.83 0.40
N GLU A 129 11.91 0.73 -0.08
CA GLU A 129 13.05 0.76 -0.99
C GLU A 129 12.64 1.39 -2.34
N LEU A 130 11.56 0.88 -2.95
CA LEU A 130 11.01 1.44 -4.18
C LEU A 130 10.67 2.93 -4.00
N ARG A 131 10.03 3.29 -2.88
CA ARG A 131 9.68 4.69 -2.57
C ARG A 131 10.92 5.57 -2.50
N GLN A 132 11.96 5.14 -1.78
CA GLN A 132 13.22 5.88 -1.69
C GLN A 132 13.86 6.06 -3.07
N THR A 133 13.98 4.98 -3.85
CA THR A 133 14.57 5.02 -5.19
C THR A 133 13.81 5.94 -6.14
N LEU A 134 12.47 5.97 -6.05
CA LEU A 134 11.63 6.89 -6.81
C LEU A 134 11.80 8.35 -6.36
N ASN A 135 11.97 8.59 -5.05
CA ASN A 135 12.23 9.93 -4.51
C ASN A 135 13.60 10.47 -4.92
N GLU A 136 14.63 9.63 -4.93
CA GLU A 136 15.95 9.97 -5.45
C GLU A 136 15.89 10.30 -6.95
N PHE A 137 15.12 9.53 -7.72
CA PHE A 137 14.89 9.82 -9.13
C PHE A 137 14.13 11.13 -9.33
N GLY A 138 13.07 11.39 -8.56
CA GLY A 138 12.33 12.65 -8.58
C GLY A 138 13.20 13.86 -8.26
N SER A 139 14.07 13.73 -7.26
CA SER A 139 15.06 14.75 -6.89
C SER A 139 16.04 15.00 -8.03
N HIS A 140 16.52 13.95 -8.70
CA HIS A 140 17.37 14.08 -9.88
C HIS A 140 16.65 14.79 -11.03
N LEU A 141 15.39 14.48 -11.31
CA LEU A 141 14.61 15.18 -12.34
C LEU A 141 14.47 16.68 -12.02
N GLY A 142 14.26 17.03 -10.74
CA GLY A 142 14.20 18.42 -10.31
C GLY A 142 15.50 19.21 -10.55
N THR A 143 16.67 18.55 -10.55
CA THR A 143 17.92 19.24 -10.89
C THR A 143 18.09 19.46 -12.39
N LEU A 144 17.35 18.73 -13.23
CA LEU A 144 17.37 18.89 -14.68
C LEU A 144 16.50 20.06 -15.16
N SER A 145 15.46 20.43 -14.41
CA SER A 145 14.56 21.54 -14.76
C SER A 145 15.13 22.92 -14.40
N LEU A 146 16.26 22.97 -13.70
CA LEU A 146 16.90 24.21 -13.26
C LEU A 146 18.20 24.45 -14.03
N PRO A 147 18.52 25.70 -14.40
CA PRO A 147 19.86 26.02 -14.87
C PRO A 147 20.89 25.77 -13.76
N PRO A 148 22.15 25.42 -14.09
CA PRO A 148 23.21 25.28 -13.09
C PRO A 148 23.43 26.60 -12.33
N MET A 149 23.76 26.57 -11.05
CA MET A 149 23.82 27.79 -10.23
C MET A 149 24.78 28.87 -10.77
N ASN A 150 25.84 28.47 -11.47
CA ASN A 150 26.83 29.35 -12.09
C ASN A 150 26.61 29.54 -13.61
N TRP A 151 25.38 29.36 -14.10
CA TRP A 151 25.09 29.33 -15.54
C TRP A 151 25.51 30.59 -16.32
N ALA A 152 25.54 31.76 -15.66
CA ALA A 152 25.95 33.02 -16.27
C ALA A 152 27.45 33.07 -16.61
N ASP A 153 28.28 32.32 -15.88
CA ASP A 153 29.74 32.31 -16.03
C ASP A 153 30.24 31.12 -16.89
N LEU A 154 29.33 30.26 -17.35
CA LEU A 154 29.70 29.08 -18.13
C LEU A 154 30.01 29.45 -19.57
N THR A 155 31.12 28.91 -20.09
CA THR A 155 31.36 28.91 -21.53
C THR A 155 30.36 28.00 -22.24
N LYS A 156 30.21 28.17 -23.55
CA LYS A 156 29.38 27.29 -24.38
C LYS A 156 29.81 25.83 -24.26
N GLU A 157 31.10 25.55 -24.32
CA GLU A 157 31.66 24.19 -24.21
C GLU A 157 31.41 23.58 -22.81
N ALA A 158 31.46 24.40 -21.75
CA ALA A 158 31.10 23.95 -20.41
C ALA A 158 29.60 23.60 -20.31
N SER A 159 28.75 24.44 -20.90
CA SER A 159 27.30 24.24 -20.96
C SER A 159 26.93 22.97 -21.74
N GLU A 160 27.55 22.74 -22.90
CA GLU A 160 27.36 21.53 -23.71
C GLU A 160 27.80 20.26 -22.96
N ARG A 161 28.91 20.30 -22.22
CA ARG A 161 29.34 19.17 -21.37
C ARG A 161 28.33 18.85 -20.29
N ILE A 162 27.77 19.87 -19.62
CA ILE A 162 26.72 19.68 -18.61
C ILE A 162 25.47 19.06 -19.24
N LEU A 163 25.02 19.56 -20.39
CA LEU A 163 23.85 19.05 -21.09
C LEU A 163 24.02 17.60 -21.56
N ASN A 164 25.20 17.26 -22.08
CA ASN A 164 25.53 15.89 -22.46
C ASN A 164 25.53 14.96 -21.24
N ALA A 165 26.07 15.39 -20.10
CA ALA A 165 26.04 14.62 -18.85
C ALA A 165 24.61 14.44 -18.32
N ARG A 166 23.77 15.48 -18.38
CA ARG A 166 22.34 15.41 -18.03
C ARG A 166 21.61 14.37 -18.88
N PHE A 167 21.81 14.42 -20.19
CA PHE A 167 21.14 13.53 -21.13
C PHE A 167 21.60 12.07 -20.98
N SER A 168 22.91 11.85 -20.85
CA SER A 168 23.49 10.51 -20.69
C SER A 168 23.11 9.84 -19.37
N GLY A 169 22.92 10.63 -18.30
CA GLY A 169 22.47 10.13 -17.00
C GLY A 169 20.98 9.79 -16.94
N LEU A 170 20.14 10.50 -17.70
CA LEU A 170 18.69 10.37 -17.60
C LEU A 170 18.16 9.03 -18.13
N ALA A 171 18.61 8.60 -19.31
CA ALA A 171 18.07 7.40 -19.95
C ALA A 171 18.33 6.10 -19.15
N PRO A 172 19.55 5.82 -18.66
CA PRO A 172 19.82 4.64 -17.83
C PRO A 172 19.01 4.64 -16.53
N ARG A 173 18.92 5.80 -15.85
CA ARG A 173 18.13 5.93 -14.62
C ARG A 173 16.65 5.70 -14.88
N SER A 174 16.08 6.33 -15.91
CA SER A 174 14.67 6.13 -16.24
C SER A 174 14.36 4.68 -16.63
N LYS A 175 15.27 3.99 -17.32
CA LYS A 175 15.13 2.57 -17.64
C LYS A 175 15.11 1.74 -16.37
N HIS A 176 16.08 1.94 -15.48
CA HIS A 176 16.18 1.22 -14.22
C HIS A 176 14.92 1.38 -13.36
N ILE A 177 14.41 2.61 -13.20
CA ILE A 177 13.18 2.87 -12.45
C ILE A 177 11.96 2.19 -13.12
N ALA A 178 11.87 2.21 -14.45
CA ALA A 178 10.79 1.54 -15.16
C ALA A 178 10.83 0.02 -14.98
N GLU A 179 12.03 -0.58 -14.94
CA GLU A 179 12.21 -2.01 -14.68
C GLU A 179 11.83 -2.39 -13.26
N LEU A 180 12.27 -1.63 -12.25
CA LEU A 180 11.90 -1.81 -10.84
C LEU A 180 10.39 -1.69 -10.63
N LEU A 181 9.78 -0.64 -11.18
CA LEU A 181 8.35 -0.43 -11.11
C LEU A 181 7.58 -1.58 -11.79
N GLY A 182 8.07 -2.06 -12.93
CA GLY A 182 7.49 -3.21 -13.64
C GLY A 182 7.61 -4.52 -12.86
N LEU A 183 8.69 -4.71 -12.09
CA LEU A 183 8.86 -5.85 -11.19
C LEU A 183 7.79 -5.83 -10.09
N HIS A 184 7.67 -4.73 -9.34
CA HIS A 184 6.66 -4.62 -8.29
C HIS A 184 5.23 -4.68 -8.81
N LEU A 185 4.96 -4.12 -10.00
CA LEU A 185 3.64 -4.24 -10.63
C LEU A 185 3.29 -5.71 -10.93
N ARG A 186 4.25 -6.50 -11.44
CA ARG A 186 4.04 -7.93 -11.69
C ARG A 186 3.86 -8.72 -10.40
N GLU A 187 4.61 -8.39 -9.34
CA GLU A 187 4.42 -9.00 -8.02
C GLU A 187 3.01 -8.78 -7.48
N GLU A 188 2.50 -7.55 -7.56
CA GLU A 188 1.13 -7.27 -7.16
C GLU A 188 0.13 -7.99 -8.09
N LEU A 189 0.30 -7.96 -9.41
CA LEU A 189 -0.60 -8.69 -10.32
C LEU A 189 -0.66 -10.20 -10.02
N ASN A 190 0.49 -10.83 -9.76
CA ASN A 190 0.56 -12.26 -9.47
C ASN A 190 -0.06 -12.64 -8.11
N ARG A 191 -0.11 -11.70 -7.14
CA ARG A 191 -0.84 -11.92 -5.87
C ARG A 191 -2.34 -12.12 -6.10
N ARG A 192 -2.91 -11.51 -7.14
CA ARG A 192 -4.32 -11.68 -7.49
C ARG A 192 -4.62 -13.09 -8.00
N ASP A 193 -3.70 -13.66 -8.78
CA ASP A 193 -3.87 -14.99 -9.40
C ASP A 193 -3.62 -16.15 -8.42
N SER A 194 -3.02 -15.86 -7.27
CA SER A 194 -2.67 -16.86 -6.24
C SER A 194 -3.78 -17.06 -5.17
N ARG A 195 -4.94 -16.40 -5.32
CA ARG A 195 -6.11 -16.49 -4.42
C ARG A 195 -7.32 -17.04 -5.15
#